data_AF-A0A965TEN9-F1
#
_entry.id   AF-A0A965TEN9-F1
#
_cell.length_a   1.000
_cell.length_b   1.000
_cell.length_c   1.000
_cell.angle_alpha   90.00
_cell.angle_beta   90.00
_cell.angle_gamma   90.00
#
_symmetry.space_group_name_H-M   'P 1'
#
loop_
_entity.id
_entity.type
_entity.pdbx_description
1 polymer ?
#
loop_
_entity_poly.entity_id
_entity_poly.type
_entity_poly.pdbx_seq_one_letter_code
_entity_poly.pdbx_strand_id
1 'polypeptide(L)'
;DNTWYWGSMSARLKDGSTLGFNIGYGFGDTSAASENMIFYNGKAHKIDQIDFGIPIIDGREDFMKPWNFTSSDKRLEMTFKPVYDNRTKLNALIIAQDAHQVFGRFSGKAVLDDGKEIIFEDCFGFAEKVRNKW
;
A
#
# COMPACT_ATOMS: atom_id res chain seq x y z
N ASP A 1 20.75 4.99 5.32
CA ASP A 1 19.44 5.61 5.05
C ASP A 1 18.67 4.64 4.19
N ASN A 2 17.64 4.03 4.76
CA ASN A 2 16.81 3.03 4.10
C ASN A 2 15.36 3.44 4.28
N THR A 3 14.59 3.41 3.20
CA THR A 3 13.17 3.75 3.21
C THR A 3 12.41 2.64 2.54
N TRP A 4 11.41 2.10 3.23
CA TRP A 4 10.49 1.14 2.65
C TRP A 4 9.05 1.61 2.79
N TYR A 5 8.22 1.02 1.96
CA TYR A 5 6.79 1.25 1.87
C TYR A 5 6.10 -0.10 1.97
N TRP A 6 5.01 -0.17 2.72
CA TRP A 6 4.26 -1.41 2.86
C TRP A 6 2.78 -1.10 3.08
N GLY A 7 1.89 -1.96 2.61
CA GLY A 7 0.47 -1.79 2.77
C GLY A 7 -0.26 -3.11 2.69
N SER A 8 -1.36 -3.20 3.42
CA SER A 8 -2.20 -4.38 3.40
C SER A 8 -3.66 -4.07 3.73
N MET A 9 -4.54 -4.85 3.12
CA MET A 9 -5.97 -4.80 3.32
C MET A 9 -6.52 -6.22 3.21
N SER A 10 -7.57 -6.51 3.98
CA SER A 10 -8.37 -7.73 3.82
C SER A 10 -9.83 -7.40 4.10
N ALA A 11 -10.71 -7.79 3.18
CA ALA A 11 -12.13 -7.48 3.24
C ALA A 11 -12.98 -8.61 2.66
N ARG A 12 -14.24 -8.64 3.11
CA ARG A 12 -15.33 -9.36 2.48
C ARG A 12 -16.11 -8.35 1.64
N LEU A 13 -16.22 -8.56 0.34
CA LEU A 13 -16.97 -7.68 -0.55
C LEU A 13 -18.48 -7.91 -0.42
N LYS A 14 -19.28 -6.99 -0.96
CA LYS A 14 -20.76 -7.03 -0.91
C LYS A 14 -21.35 -8.30 -1.53
N ASP A 15 -20.68 -8.87 -2.53
CA ASP A 15 -21.06 -10.13 -3.20
C ASP A 15 -20.65 -11.40 -2.42
N GLY A 16 -20.03 -11.25 -1.25
CA GLY A 16 -19.54 -12.34 -0.41
C GLY A 16 -18.14 -12.87 -0.78
N SER A 17 -17.51 -12.36 -1.84
CA SER A 17 -16.13 -12.70 -2.18
C SER A 17 -15.13 -12.14 -1.18
N THR A 18 -13.99 -12.81 -0.99
CA THR A 18 -12.87 -12.25 -0.22
C THR A 18 -11.90 -11.55 -1.15
N LEU A 19 -11.44 -10.38 -0.72
CA LEU A 19 -10.37 -9.62 -1.36
C LEU A 19 -9.35 -9.23 -0.31
N GLY A 20 -8.08 -9.32 -0.65
CA GLY A 20 -7.00 -8.72 0.13
C GLY A 20 -5.79 -8.44 -0.74
N PHE A 21 -4.85 -7.67 -0.20
CA PHE A 21 -3.58 -7.44 -0.87
C PHE A 21 -2.44 -7.27 0.14
N ASN A 22 -1.23 -7.53 -0.34
CA ASN A 22 0.03 -7.15 0.27
C ASN A 22 0.82 -6.40 -0.80
N ILE A 23 1.25 -5.17 -0.49
CA ILE A 23 1.93 -4.29 -1.43
C ILE A 23 3.08 -3.58 -0.74
N GLY A 24 4.16 -3.31 -1.45
CA GLY A 24 5.33 -2.63 -0.91
C GLY A 24 6.49 -2.53 -1.89
N TYR A 25 7.52 -1.79 -1.46
CA TYR A 25 8.82 -1.70 -2.11
C TYR A 25 9.84 -1.03 -1.17
N GLY A 26 11.11 -1.01 -1.60
CA GLY A 26 12.20 -0.37 -0.86
C GLY A 26 12.86 -1.28 0.18
N PHE A 27 12.42 -2.53 0.29
CA PHE A 27 13.06 -3.57 1.08
C PHE A 27 13.42 -4.77 0.20
N GLY A 28 14.66 -5.27 0.32
CA GLY A 28 15.15 -6.40 -0.47
C GLY A 28 15.51 -6.09 -1.93
N ASP A 29 15.84 -7.13 -2.69
CA ASP A 29 16.11 -7.06 -4.13
C ASP A 29 14.88 -7.50 -4.90
N THR A 30 14.23 -6.55 -5.57
CA THR A 30 13.02 -6.77 -6.37
C THR A 30 13.30 -6.80 -7.88
N SER A 31 14.56 -6.99 -8.30
CA SER A 31 14.94 -7.01 -9.72
C SER A 31 14.32 -8.17 -10.50
N ALA A 32 14.06 -9.31 -9.84
CA ALA A 32 13.46 -10.48 -10.44
C ALA A 32 11.92 -10.53 -10.29
N ALA A 33 11.40 -10.04 -9.16
CA ALA A 33 9.97 -9.96 -8.89
C ALA A 33 9.68 -8.92 -7.80
N SER A 34 8.52 -8.27 -7.88
CA SER A 34 7.98 -7.44 -6.78
C SER A 34 7.61 -8.32 -5.58
N GLU A 35 7.26 -7.72 -4.44
CA GLU A 35 6.59 -8.40 -3.33
C GLU A 35 5.05 -8.37 -3.44
N ASN A 36 4.51 -7.56 -4.37
CA ASN A 36 3.10 -7.19 -4.47
C ASN A 36 2.20 -8.36 -4.90
N MET A 37 1.10 -8.57 -4.19
CA MET A 37 0.13 -9.65 -4.42
C MET A 37 -1.31 -9.17 -4.14
N ILE A 38 -2.25 -9.65 -4.95
CA ILE A 38 -3.70 -9.60 -4.68
C ILE A 38 -4.16 -11.02 -4.34
N PHE A 39 -5.03 -11.13 -3.33
CA PHE A 39 -5.67 -12.38 -2.94
C PHE A 39 -7.18 -12.25 -3.18
N TYR A 40 -7.73 -13.09 -4.04
CA TYR A 40 -9.16 -13.12 -4.34
C TYR A 40 -9.72 -14.53 -4.19
N ASN A 41 -10.70 -14.73 -3.32
CA ASN A 41 -11.30 -16.04 -3.03
C ASN A 41 -10.27 -17.17 -2.79
N GLY A 42 -9.18 -16.84 -2.09
CA GLY A 42 -8.11 -17.81 -1.77
C GLY A 42 -7.08 -18.05 -2.87
N LYS A 43 -7.23 -17.40 -4.04
CA LYS A 43 -6.22 -17.42 -5.12
C LYS A 43 -5.35 -16.17 -5.06
N ALA A 44 -4.05 -16.36 -5.23
CA ALA A 44 -3.07 -15.27 -5.26
C ALA A 44 -2.77 -14.86 -6.71
N HIS A 45 -2.67 -13.56 -6.95
CA HIS A 45 -2.45 -12.93 -8.25
C HIS A 45 -1.29 -11.95 -8.14
N LYS A 46 -0.30 -12.11 -9.02
CA LYS A 46 0.91 -11.29 -8.96
C LYS A 46 0.64 -9.90 -9.54
N ILE A 47 1.16 -8.87 -8.88
CA ILE A 47 1.14 -7.49 -9.37
C ILE A 47 2.57 -7.00 -9.50
N ASP A 48 2.85 -6.21 -10.52
CA ASP A 48 4.16 -5.60 -10.72
C ASP A 48 4.44 -4.46 -9.72
N GLN A 49 5.42 -3.60 -9.97
CA GLN A 49 5.78 -2.47 -9.12
C GLN A 49 4.58 -1.55 -8.85
N ILE A 50 4.49 -1.03 -7.63
CA ILE A 50 3.41 -0.14 -7.19
C ILE A 50 4.01 1.19 -6.77
N ASP A 51 3.41 2.28 -7.22
CA ASP A 51 3.59 3.60 -6.63
C ASP A 51 2.49 3.83 -5.59
N PHE A 52 2.87 4.26 -4.38
CA PHE A 52 1.92 4.58 -3.31
C PHE A 52 1.26 5.95 -3.53
N GLY A 53 1.84 6.82 -4.36
CA GLY A 53 1.29 8.13 -4.71
C GLY A 53 0.92 8.97 -3.50
N ILE A 54 1.83 9.03 -2.52
CA ILE A 54 1.67 9.84 -1.31
C ILE A 54 1.66 11.33 -1.71
N PRO A 55 0.63 12.11 -1.35
CA PRO A 55 0.52 13.50 -1.73
C PRO A 55 1.67 14.35 -1.19
N ILE A 56 2.17 15.26 -2.03
CA ILE A 56 3.16 16.26 -1.66
C ILE A 56 2.48 17.63 -1.63
N ILE A 57 2.50 18.27 -0.46
CA ILE A 57 1.99 19.62 -0.23
C ILE A 57 3.15 20.47 0.30
N ASP A 58 3.39 21.62 -0.32
CA ASP A 58 4.50 22.54 0.04
C ASP A 58 5.88 21.84 0.12
N GLY A 59 6.11 20.88 -0.78
CA GLY A 59 7.37 20.13 -0.87
C GLY A 59 7.56 19.06 0.22
N ARG A 60 6.52 18.71 0.97
CA ARG A 60 6.55 17.65 1.99
C ARG A 60 5.39 16.68 1.80
N GLU A 61 5.62 15.44 2.21
CA GLU A 61 4.56 14.42 2.21
C GLU A 61 3.48 14.77 3.23
N ASP A 62 2.23 14.65 2.82
CA ASP A 62 1.06 14.78 3.69
C ASP A 62 0.31 13.44 3.73
N PHE A 63 0.69 12.64 4.72
CA PHE A 63 0.16 11.29 4.93
C PHE A 63 -1.34 11.26 5.23
N MET A 64 -1.95 12.38 5.61
CA MET A 64 -3.39 12.46 5.93
C MET A 64 -4.25 12.94 4.76
N LYS A 65 -3.66 13.28 3.60
CA LYS A 65 -4.40 13.52 2.35
C LYS A 65 -4.68 12.21 1.62
N PRO A 66 -5.66 12.14 0.70
CA PRO A 66 -5.93 10.93 -0.06
C PRO A 66 -4.76 10.53 -0.98
N TRP A 67 -4.33 9.27 -0.95
CA TRP A 67 -3.24 8.77 -1.79
C TRP A 67 -3.80 8.08 -3.03
N ASN A 68 -3.01 8.04 -4.12
CA ASN A 68 -3.39 7.39 -5.37
C ASN A 68 -2.37 6.32 -5.72
N PHE A 69 -2.75 5.06 -5.56
CA PHE A 69 -1.92 3.91 -5.88
C PHE A 69 -2.08 3.53 -7.33
N THR A 70 -0.97 3.25 -8.01
CA THR A 70 -0.97 2.68 -9.37
C THR A 70 0.09 1.61 -9.49
N SER A 71 -0.21 0.53 -10.20
CA SER A 71 0.78 -0.48 -10.59
C SER A 71 1.30 -0.23 -12.01
N SER A 72 2.56 -0.59 -12.27
CA SER A 72 3.20 -0.44 -13.60
C SER A 72 2.53 -1.28 -14.69
N ASP A 73 1.95 -2.43 -14.31
CA ASP A 73 1.18 -3.31 -15.19
C ASP A 73 -0.28 -2.85 -15.38
N LYS A 74 -0.71 -1.75 -14.73
CA LYS A 74 -2.05 -1.16 -14.77
C LYS A 74 -3.16 -2.08 -14.27
N ARG A 75 -2.81 -3.11 -13.49
CA ARG A 75 -3.74 -4.07 -12.91
C ARG A 75 -4.27 -3.66 -11.54
N LEU A 76 -3.66 -2.67 -10.89
CA LEU A 76 -4.13 -2.12 -9.63
C LEU A 76 -4.14 -0.60 -9.70
N GLU A 77 -5.32 -0.01 -9.54
CA GLU A 77 -5.50 1.43 -9.37
C GLU A 77 -6.46 1.66 -8.22
N MET A 78 -6.03 2.38 -7.19
CA MET A 78 -6.89 2.61 -6.02
C MET A 78 -6.55 3.91 -5.30
N THR A 79 -7.56 4.42 -4.61
CA THR A 79 -7.43 5.55 -3.70
C THR A 79 -7.38 5.04 -2.28
N PHE A 80 -6.60 5.72 -1.44
CA PHE A 80 -6.57 5.49 -0.01
C PHE A 80 -7.01 6.77 0.69
N LYS A 81 -8.03 6.67 1.53
CA LYS A 81 -8.51 7.75 2.39
C LYS A 81 -8.01 7.53 3.82
N PRO A 82 -6.98 8.27 4.27
CA PRO A 82 -6.47 8.18 5.63
C PRO A 82 -7.54 8.49 6.68
N VAL A 83 -7.41 7.84 7.82
CA VAL A 83 -8.26 8.03 9.00
C VAL A 83 -7.40 8.33 10.22
N TYR A 84 -6.25 7.67 10.35
CA TYR A 84 -5.34 7.82 11.48
C TYR A 84 -3.90 7.54 11.07
N ASP A 85 -2.96 8.39 11.47
CA ASP A 85 -1.52 8.18 11.29
C ASP A 85 -0.87 7.82 12.63
N ASN A 86 -0.45 6.57 12.77
CA ASN A 86 0.31 6.08 13.90
C ASN A 86 1.81 6.36 13.70
N ARG A 87 2.19 7.62 13.88
CA ARG A 87 3.58 8.04 13.69
C ARG A 87 4.46 7.65 14.89
N THR A 88 5.52 6.89 14.64
CA THR A 88 6.56 6.59 15.62
C THR A 88 7.87 7.24 15.22
N LYS A 89 8.40 8.10 16.11
CA LYS A 89 9.71 8.72 15.96
C LYS A 89 10.65 8.26 17.07
N LEU A 90 11.65 7.46 16.73
CA LEU A 90 12.68 7.02 17.66
C LEU A 90 13.99 7.73 17.33
N ASN A 91 14.60 8.39 18.31
CA ASN A 91 15.93 8.98 18.21
C ASN A 91 16.80 8.40 19.35
N ALA A 92 17.48 7.29 19.08
CA ALA A 92 18.37 6.65 20.04
C ALA A 92 19.83 6.87 19.62
N LEU A 93 20.36 8.09 19.87
CA LEU A 93 21.73 8.62 19.69
C LEU A 93 22.50 8.33 18.37
N ILE A 94 22.40 7.12 17.82
CA ILE A 94 22.99 6.59 16.59
C ILE A 94 21.90 6.12 15.61
N ILE A 95 20.73 5.67 16.10
CA ILE A 95 19.61 5.20 15.26
C ILE A 95 18.48 6.24 15.28
N ALA A 96 18.07 6.71 14.11
CA ALA A 96 16.87 7.53 13.93
C ALA A 96 15.87 6.82 13.02
N GLN A 97 14.66 6.60 13.50
CA GLN A 97 13.54 6.02 12.75
C GLN A 97 12.39 7.02 12.72
N ASP A 98 11.86 7.27 11.53
CA ASP A 98 10.60 8.00 11.32
C ASP A 98 9.64 7.06 10.57
N ALA A 99 8.66 6.53 11.28
CA ALA A 99 7.69 5.58 10.76
C ALA A 99 6.31 6.20 10.77
N HIS A 100 5.66 6.22 9.61
CA HIS A 100 4.26 6.59 9.45
C HIS A 100 3.48 5.35 9.06
N GLN A 101 2.65 4.82 9.97
CA GLN A 101 1.73 3.73 9.68
C GLN A 101 0.32 4.29 9.67
N VAL A 102 -0.23 4.45 8.47
CA VAL A 102 -1.47 5.17 8.25
C VAL A 102 -2.58 4.17 8.03
N PHE A 103 -3.60 4.24 8.87
CA PHE A 103 -4.83 3.45 8.76
C PHE A 103 -5.88 4.24 8.01
N GLY A 104 -6.64 3.57 7.16
CA GLY A 104 -7.61 4.23 6.31
C GLY A 104 -8.43 3.25 5.49
N ARG A 105 -9.05 3.75 4.44
CA ARG A 105 -9.93 2.96 3.57
C ARG A 105 -9.50 3.03 2.13
N PHE A 106 -9.45 1.87 1.49
CA PHE A 106 -9.12 1.71 0.10
C PHE A 106 -10.38 1.55 -0.74
N SER A 107 -10.41 2.22 -1.89
CA SER A 107 -11.42 2.07 -2.92
C SER A 107 -10.75 2.10 -4.29
N GLY A 108 -11.09 1.19 -5.18
CA GLY A 108 -10.45 1.11 -6.49
C GLY A 108 -10.82 -0.12 -7.30
N LYS A 109 -9.96 -0.43 -8.26
CA LYS A 109 -10.08 -1.58 -9.16
C LYS A 109 -8.83 -2.46 -9.14
N ALA A 110 -9.05 -3.75 -9.28
CA ALA A 110 -8.01 -4.76 -9.41
C ALA A 110 -8.33 -5.70 -10.59
N VAL A 111 -7.36 -6.00 -11.44
CA VAL A 111 -7.48 -6.93 -12.57
C VAL A 111 -6.71 -8.20 -12.28
N LEU A 112 -7.41 -9.32 -12.20
CA LEU A 112 -6.84 -10.65 -11.92
C LEU A 112 -6.12 -11.22 -13.16
N ASP A 113 -5.39 -12.33 -12.98
CA ASP A 113 -4.57 -12.91 -14.07
C ASP A 113 -5.43 -13.45 -15.23
N ASP A 114 -6.70 -13.77 -14.96
CA ASP A 114 -7.69 -14.20 -15.96
C ASP A 114 -8.41 -13.03 -16.63
N GLY A 115 -8.03 -11.79 -16.32
CA GLY A 115 -8.64 -10.57 -16.83
C GLY A 115 -9.90 -10.14 -16.09
N LYS A 116 -10.33 -10.87 -15.05
CA LYS A 116 -11.49 -10.45 -14.24
C LYS A 116 -11.17 -9.15 -13.50
N GLU A 117 -12.03 -8.15 -13.67
CA GLU A 117 -11.97 -6.90 -12.91
C GLU A 117 -12.78 -7.00 -11.62
N ILE A 118 -12.19 -6.54 -10.52
CA ILE A 118 -12.77 -6.47 -9.18
C ILE A 118 -12.82 -5.00 -8.76
N ILE A 119 -14.03 -4.48 -8.56
CA ILE A 119 -14.24 -3.16 -7.95
C ILE A 119 -14.47 -3.34 -6.46
N PHE A 120 -13.78 -2.55 -5.65
CA PHE A 120 -13.89 -2.56 -4.21
C PHE A 120 -14.00 -1.13 -3.67
N GLU A 121 -14.76 -0.97 -2.59
CA GLU A 121 -15.07 0.32 -2.00
C GLU A 121 -14.97 0.23 -0.48
N ASP A 122 -14.45 1.29 0.13
CA ASP A 122 -14.47 1.52 1.58
C ASP A 122 -13.83 0.40 2.41
N CYS A 123 -12.85 -0.31 1.84
CA CYS A 123 -12.19 -1.45 2.48
C CYS A 123 -11.09 -0.98 3.45
N PHE A 124 -11.26 -1.26 4.74
CA PHE A 124 -10.33 -0.79 5.77
C PHE A 124 -9.00 -1.55 5.74
N GLY A 125 -7.89 -0.84 5.87
CA GLY A 125 -6.54 -1.39 5.89
C GLY A 125 -5.52 -0.33 6.32
N PHE A 126 -4.26 -0.56 5.98
CA PHE A 126 -3.20 0.40 6.24
C PHE A 126 -2.19 0.50 5.09
N ALA A 127 -1.46 1.61 5.07
CA ALA A 127 -0.25 1.81 4.28
C ALA A 127 0.77 2.58 5.12
N GLU A 128 2.04 2.24 4.97
CA GLU A 128 3.13 2.79 5.74
C GLU A 128 4.29 3.26 4.86
N LYS A 129 4.99 4.27 5.37
CA LYS A 129 6.32 4.66 4.94
C LYS A 129 7.21 4.70 6.16
N VAL A 130 8.33 3.99 6.12
CA VAL A 130 9.30 4.01 7.21
C VAL A 130 10.66 4.36 6.68
N ARG A 131 11.33 5.31 7.35
CA ARG A 131 12.70 5.69 7.07
C ARG A 131 13.59 5.42 8.27
N ASN A 132 14.62 4.61 8.06
CA ASN A 132 15.67 4.34 9.02
C ASN A 132 16.97 5.02 8.61
N LYS A 133 17.53 5.79 9.53
CA LYS A 133 18.87 6.35 9.47
C LYS A 133 19.71 5.70 10.57
N TRP A 134 20.83 5.15 10.15
CA TRP A 134 21.86 4.50 10.97
C TRP A 134 23.18 5.24 10.82
#